data_AF-A0AAX3JPE8-F1
#
_entry.id   AF-A0AAX3JPE8-F1
#
_cell.length_a   1.000
_cell.length_b   1.000
_cell.length_c   1.000
_cell.angle_alpha   90.00
_cell.angle_beta   90.00
_cell.angle_gamma   90.00
#
_symmetry.space_group_name_H-M   'P 1'
#
loop_
_entity.id
_entity.type
_entity.pdbx_description
1 polymer ?
#
loop_
_entity_poly.entity_id
_entity_poly.type
_entity_poly.pdbx_seq_one_letter_code
_entity_poly.pdbx_strand_id
1 'polypeptide(L)'
;MSKRKTLSAIIMTLFLIIGCNNGGGEDPQKVFLTSIANLGKGFLDVFVTFGDMVTGAFGIKAETKKSDIGQYFIDIEKTMISVKEKLQAEVVKNGNYEKVKTVVDQFITGTLDKIAAGAKEAAKGATGEDKIGGAPTTGQDPAPADATSVNSLVKGIKTIVGVVLKDNEGNATATKTAEDDKKDIGKLFEKKDSGTEAEAAKANASIGAVTGADILKAISKSGETADNSKNIEEAKDAASIASAKKEDNKKEIKDEAKKDAVIAAGIALRAMAKDGKFAAKSNEEKSAHAVNGVAASAVGKTLSTLIIAIRNTVDSGLKTINEALATVKQEDKSSEVTKTEEVRTNVKS
;
A
#
# COMPACT_ATOMS: atom_id res chain seq x y z
N MET A 1 -75.72 -28.08 -8.28
CA MET A 1 -75.78 -27.04 -7.23
C MET A 1 -75.21 -27.59 -5.93
N SER A 2 -73.98 -27.24 -5.57
CA SER A 2 -73.63 -26.99 -4.17
C SER A 2 -72.35 -26.16 -4.15
N LYS A 3 -72.39 -25.10 -3.35
CA LYS A 3 -71.58 -23.90 -3.47
C LYS A 3 -70.19 -24.10 -2.87
N ARG A 4 -69.21 -23.58 -3.61
CA ARG A 4 -67.95 -22.98 -3.16
C ARG A 4 -68.08 -22.42 -1.73
N LYS A 5 -67.53 -23.11 -0.74
CA LYS A 5 -67.36 -22.62 0.64
C LYS A 5 -66.03 -23.13 1.21
N THR A 6 -64.90 -22.75 0.61
CA THR A 6 -63.58 -22.98 1.25
C THR A 6 -62.51 -21.94 0.92
N LEU A 7 -62.70 -21.05 -0.07
CA LEU A 7 -61.67 -20.06 -0.41
C LEU A 7 -61.78 -18.73 0.37
N SER A 8 -62.96 -18.39 0.91
CA SER A 8 -63.18 -17.13 1.62
C SER A 8 -62.71 -17.14 3.09
N ALA A 9 -62.55 -18.32 3.70
CA ALA A 9 -62.15 -18.44 5.10
C ALA A 9 -60.63 -18.38 5.31
N ILE A 10 -59.85 -18.82 4.32
CA ILE A 10 -58.37 -18.84 4.37
C ILE A 10 -57.78 -17.45 4.07
N ILE A 11 -58.46 -16.63 3.26
CA ILE A 11 -58.01 -15.26 2.97
C ILE A 11 -58.34 -14.30 4.13
N MET A 12 -59.41 -14.54 4.90
CA MET A 12 -59.70 -13.73 6.09
C MET A 12 -58.76 -14.01 7.27
N THR A 13 -58.17 -15.21 7.38
CA THR A 13 -57.18 -15.49 8.44
C THR A 13 -55.78 -14.97 8.10
N LEU A 14 -55.47 -14.72 6.83
CA LEU A 14 -54.20 -14.10 6.42
C LEU A 14 -54.20 -12.56 6.54
N PHE A 15 -55.37 -11.92 6.58
CA PHE A 15 -55.49 -10.46 6.72
C PHE A 15 -55.84 -9.98 8.14
N LEU A 16 -56.20 -10.88 9.06
CA LEU A 16 -56.55 -10.53 10.45
C LEU A 16 -55.36 -10.45 11.42
N ILE A 17 -54.12 -10.61 10.95
CA ILE A 17 -52.90 -10.28 11.73
C ILE A 17 -52.30 -8.92 11.31
N ILE A 18 -53.00 -8.14 10.46
CA ILE A 18 -52.60 -6.76 10.09
C ILE A 18 -53.59 -5.74 10.71
N GLY A 19 -54.16 -6.08 11.87
CA GLY A 19 -55.25 -5.29 12.45
C GLY A 19 -55.27 -5.32 13.96
N CYS A 20 -54.17 -4.91 14.60
CA CYS A 20 -54.14 -4.23 15.91
C CYS A 20 -52.69 -4.00 16.35
N ASN A 21 -52.07 -2.89 15.92
CA ASN A 21 -51.25 -2.13 16.85
C ASN A 21 -51.32 -0.65 16.50
N ASN A 22 -52.22 0.04 17.18
CA ASN A 22 -52.27 1.49 17.25
C ASN A 22 -51.22 1.95 18.30
N GLY A 23 -49.95 1.62 18.05
CA GLY A 23 -48.81 1.96 18.90
C GLY A 23 -47.77 2.68 18.03
N GLY A 24 -47.29 3.84 18.50
CA GLY A 24 -46.36 4.72 17.77
C GLY A 24 -45.01 4.08 17.45
N GLY A 25 -44.97 3.24 16.42
CA GLY A 25 -43.76 2.74 15.77
C GLY A 25 -43.53 3.44 14.44
N GLU A 26 -42.26 3.70 14.09
CA GLU A 26 -41.90 4.32 12.81
C GLU A 26 -42.25 3.40 11.62
N ASP A 27 -42.70 4.00 10.52
CA ASP A 27 -42.97 3.33 9.25
C ASP A 27 -41.73 2.53 8.78
N PRO A 28 -41.83 1.19 8.63
CA PRO A 28 -40.70 0.34 8.23
C PRO A 28 -40.00 0.77 6.94
N GLN A 29 -40.74 1.32 5.98
CA GLN A 29 -40.16 1.81 4.72
C GLN A 29 -39.35 3.08 4.96
N LYS A 30 -39.87 4.01 5.77
CA LYS A 30 -39.15 5.21 6.19
C LYS A 30 -37.88 4.87 6.97
N VAL A 31 -37.96 3.94 7.93
CA VAL A 31 -36.79 3.47 8.70
C VAL A 31 -35.74 2.85 7.79
N PHE A 32 -36.15 2.03 6.83
CA PHE A 32 -35.27 1.43 5.83
C PHE A 32 -34.54 2.51 5.03
N LEU A 33 -35.28 3.44 4.40
CA LEU A 33 -34.70 4.50 3.57
C LEU A 33 -33.76 5.41 4.38
N THR A 34 -34.11 5.74 5.62
CA THR A 34 -33.24 6.51 6.54
C THR A 34 -31.95 5.74 6.85
N SER A 35 -32.03 4.42 7.08
CA SER A 35 -30.84 3.60 7.35
C SER A 35 -29.88 3.56 6.15
N ILE A 36 -30.41 3.39 4.93
CA ILE A 36 -29.62 3.38 3.70
C ILE A 36 -29.03 4.76 3.41
N ALA A 37 -29.78 5.84 3.62
CA ALA A 37 -29.29 7.20 3.44
C ALA A 37 -28.14 7.53 4.42
N ASN A 38 -28.26 7.08 5.68
CA ASN A 38 -27.20 7.25 6.67
C ASN A 38 -25.94 6.47 6.30
N LEU A 39 -26.07 5.19 5.90
CA LEU A 39 -24.95 4.39 5.38
C LEU A 39 -24.25 5.07 4.20
N GLY A 40 -25.03 5.52 3.21
CA GLY A 40 -24.50 6.19 2.03
C GLY A 40 -23.73 7.46 2.40
N LYS A 41 -24.25 8.26 3.34
CA LYS A 41 -23.56 9.43 3.86
C LYS A 41 -22.28 9.06 4.61
N GLY A 42 -22.33 8.08 5.51
CA GLY A 42 -21.15 7.67 6.28
C GLY A 42 -20.02 7.12 5.40
N PHE A 43 -20.34 6.34 4.38
CA PHE A 43 -19.35 5.88 3.40
C PHE A 43 -18.79 7.01 2.54
N LEU A 44 -19.60 8.02 2.19
CA LEU A 44 -19.11 9.22 1.53
C LEU A 44 -18.14 10.01 2.42
N ASP A 45 -18.44 10.16 3.71
CA ASP A 45 -17.57 10.84 4.67
C ASP A 45 -16.23 10.09 4.84
N VAL A 46 -16.26 8.75 4.80
CA VAL A 46 -15.04 7.91 4.76
C VAL A 46 -14.23 8.18 3.49
N PHE A 47 -14.88 8.21 2.33
CA PHE A 47 -14.23 8.49 1.04
C PHE A 47 -13.55 9.87 1.03
N VAL A 48 -14.26 10.91 1.49
CA VAL A 48 -13.70 12.27 1.58
C VAL A 48 -12.51 12.31 2.54
N THR A 49 -12.64 11.70 3.73
CA THR A 49 -11.53 11.61 4.70
C THR A 49 -10.29 10.96 4.07
N PHE A 50 -10.48 9.85 3.36
CA PHE A 50 -9.38 9.14 2.70
C PHE A 50 -8.70 10.03 1.65
N GLY A 51 -9.49 10.74 0.83
CA GLY A 51 -8.98 11.67 -0.18
C GLY A 51 -8.09 12.77 0.39
N ASP A 52 -8.47 13.35 1.53
CA ASP A 52 -7.71 14.42 2.19
C ASP A 52 -6.40 13.91 2.83
N MET A 53 -6.40 12.69 3.37
CA MET A 53 -5.30 12.16 4.17
C MET A 53 -4.11 11.70 3.33
N VAL A 54 -4.35 11.26 2.10
CA VAL A 54 -3.31 10.73 1.23
C VAL A 54 -2.79 11.83 0.33
N THR A 55 -1.92 12.73 0.79
CA THR A 55 -1.26 13.75 -0.07
C THR A 55 0.27 13.72 -0.04
N GLY A 56 0.89 12.93 0.84
CA GLY A 56 2.30 13.06 1.25
C GLY A 56 3.41 12.48 0.35
N ALA A 57 3.14 11.79 -0.75
CA ALA A 57 4.22 11.19 -1.59
C ALA A 57 4.89 12.19 -2.55
N PHE A 58 4.27 13.35 -2.80
CA PHE A 58 4.75 14.31 -3.78
C PHE A 58 5.81 15.23 -3.14
N GLY A 59 6.93 15.43 -3.84
CA GLY A 59 7.98 16.33 -3.38
C GLY A 59 9.13 15.65 -2.62
N ILE A 60 9.33 14.34 -2.79
CA ILE A 60 10.58 13.68 -2.39
C ILE A 60 11.75 14.34 -3.11
N LYS A 61 12.73 14.79 -2.34
CA LYS A 61 13.96 15.42 -2.84
C LYS A 61 15.17 14.72 -2.23
N ALA A 62 16.36 15.00 -2.75
CA ALA A 62 17.58 14.38 -2.26
C ALA A 62 17.83 14.66 -0.77
N GLU A 63 17.35 15.79 -0.26
CA GLU A 63 17.45 16.20 1.14
C GLU A 63 16.38 15.63 2.08
N THR A 64 15.39 14.90 1.54
CA THR A 64 14.42 14.18 2.37
C THR A 64 15.16 13.20 3.26
N LYS A 65 14.85 13.17 4.56
CA LYS A 65 15.48 12.23 5.48
C LYS A 65 14.89 10.84 5.29
N LYS A 66 15.68 9.81 5.59
CA LYS A 66 15.18 8.43 5.62
C LYS A 66 14.08 8.24 6.66
N SER A 67 14.19 8.90 7.82
CA SER A 67 13.13 8.98 8.82
C SER A 67 11.81 9.54 8.28
N ASP A 68 11.86 10.50 7.35
CA ASP A 68 10.65 11.08 6.74
C ASP A 68 10.00 10.07 5.79
N ILE A 69 10.79 9.21 5.13
CA ILE A 69 10.27 8.06 4.37
C ILE A 69 9.62 7.04 5.32
N GLY A 70 10.22 6.79 6.49
CA GLY A 70 9.61 5.97 7.54
C GLY A 70 8.26 6.54 8.00
N GLN A 71 8.21 7.86 8.23
CA GLN A 71 6.99 8.56 8.62
C GLN A 71 5.92 8.47 7.53
N TYR A 72 6.30 8.60 6.26
CA TYR A 72 5.40 8.40 5.13
C TYR A 72 4.69 7.03 5.16
N PHE A 73 5.41 5.96 5.46
CA PHE A 73 4.80 4.63 5.63
C PHE A 73 3.92 4.54 6.88
N ILE A 74 4.32 5.16 8.00
CA ILE A 74 3.48 5.23 9.21
C ILE A 74 2.16 5.96 8.93
N ASP A 75 2.20 7.02 8.12
CA ASP A 75 1.00 7.78 7.77
C ASP A 75 0.06 6.95 6.89
N ILE A 76 0.59 6.13 5.98
CA ILE A 76 -0.21 5.13 5.25
C ILE A 76 -0.87 4.14 6.22
N GLU A 77 -0.11 3.57 7.17
CA GLU A 77 -0.65 2.65 8.19
C GLU A 77 -1.83 3.30 8.95
N LYS A 78 -1.61 4.49 9.49
CA LYS A 78 -2.64 5.23 10.25
C LYS A 78 -3.86 5.54 9.41
N THR A 79 -3.66 5.89 8.14
CA THR A 79 -4.77 6.14 7.19
C THR A 79 -5.62 4.90 7.02
N MET A 80 -5.00 3.75 6.76
CA MET A 80 -5.73 2.49 6.57
C MET A 80 -6.49 2.06 7.83
N ILE A 81 -5.89 2.23 9.01
CA ILE A 81 -6.55 1.97 10.30
C ILE A 81 -7.76 2.90 10.48
N SER A 82 -7.60 4.20 10.23
CA SER A 82 -8.68 5.17 10.39
C SER A 82 -9.86 4.88 9.43
N VAL A 83 -9.58 4.53 8.18
CA VAL A 83 -10.61 4.13 7.20
C VAL A 83 -11.33 2.87 7.67
N LYS A 84 -10.59 1.85 8.12
CA LYS A 84 -11.16 0.61 8.67
C LYS A 84 -12.10 0.89 9.83
N GLU A 85 -11.65 1.64 10.83
CA GLU A 85 -12.43 1.94 12.04
C GLU A 85 -13.73 2.68 11.69
N LYS A 86 -13.66 3.66 10.78
CA LYS A 86 -14.84 4.39 10.33
C LYS A 86 -15.82 3.51 9.55
N LEU A 87 -15.33 2.64 8.66
CA LEU A 87 -16.19 1.67 7.95
C LEU A 87 -16.91 0.73 8.93
N GLN A 88 -16.18 0.21 9.93
CA GLN A 88 -16.74 -0.66 10.97
C GLN A 88 -17.78 0.07 11.82
N ALA A 89 -17.50 1.30 12.24
CA ALA A 89 -18.45 2.11 13.00
C ALA A 89 -19.74 2.37 12.20
N GLU A 90 -19.60 2.62 10.90
CA GLU A 90 -20.73 2.90 10.01
C GLU A 90 -21.65 1.68 9.84
N VAL A 91 -21.06 0.48 9.64
CA VAL A 91 -21.86 -0.75 9.56
C VAL A 91 -22.47 -1.16 10.90
N VAL A 92 -21.83 -0.88 12.04
CA VAL A 92 -22.43 -1.14 13.36
C VAL A 92 -23.60 -0.19 13.65
N LYS A 93 -23.44 1.09 13.31
CA LYS A 93 -24.44 2.11 13.60
C LYS A 93 -25.67 2.03 12.69
N ASN A 94 -25.44 1.77 11.40
CA ASN A 94 -26.46 1.88 10.36
C ASN A 94 -26.62 0.60 9.50
N GLY A 95 -25.69 -0.35 9.62
CA GLY A 95 -25.53 -1.50 8.72
C GLY A 95 -26.05 -2.82 9.25
N ASN A 96 -27.34 -2.87 9.60
CA ASN A 96 -28.01 -4.14 9.90
C ASN A 96 -28.34 -4.93 8.60
N TYR A 97 -27.40 -4.97 7.65
CA TYR A 97 -27.51 -5.61 6.34
C TYR A 97 -26.28 -6.49 6.12
N GLU A 98 -26.49 -7.81 6.21
CA GLU A 98 -25.42 -8.81 6.18
C GLU A 98 -24.56 -8.71 4.91
N LYS A 99 -25.17 -8.40 3.77
CA LYS A 99 -24.48 -8.22 2.49
C LYS A 99 -23.45 -7.06 2.53
N VAL A 100 -23.85 -5.90 3.06
CA VAL A 100 -22.95 -4.73 3.15
C VAL A 100 -21.84 -5.02 4.14
N LYS A 101 -22.17 -5.58 5.30
CA LYS A 101 -21.19 -5.98 6.31
C LYS A 101 -20.15 -6.95 5.75
N THR A 102 -20.58 -7.96 5.01
CA THR A 102 -19.69 -8.95 4.37
C THR A 102 -18.71 -8.29 3.40
N VAL A 103 -19.18 -7.38 2.53
CA VAL A 103 -18.31 -6.68 1.59
C VAL A 103 -17.34 -5.75 2.30
N VAL A 104 -17.78 -5.05 3.35
CA VAL A 104 -16.91 -4.20 4.19
C VAL A 104 -15.83 -5.04 4.88
N ASP A 105 -16.19 -6.18 5.49
CA ASP A 105 -15.25 -7.07 6.17
C ASP A 105 -14.23 -7.68 5.20
N GLN A 106 -14.68 -8.08 4.00
CA GLN A 106 -13.79 -8.54 2.93
C GLN A 106 -12.82 -7.45 2.47
N PHE A 107 -13.29 -6.22 2.30
CA PHE A 107 -12.43 -5.10 1.93
C PHE A 107 -11.39 -4.78 3.02
N ILE A 108 -11.81 -4.80 4.29
CA ILE A 108 -10.92 -4.57 5.43
C ILE A 108 -9.80 -5.62 5.48
N THR A 109 -10.17 -6.89 5.59
CA THR A 109 -9.20 -8.00 5.78
C THR A 109 -8.41 -8.33 4.52
N GLY A 110 -9.04 -8.18 3.36
CA GLY A 110 -8.46 -8.47 2.06
C GLY A 110 -7.50 -7.41 1.57
N THR A 111 -7.70 -6.15 1.99
CA THR A 111 -6.99 -4.98 1.46
C THR A 111 -6.45 -4.08 2.57
N LEU A 112 -7.30 -3.40 3.35
CA LEU A 112 -6.87 -2.33 4.26
C LEU A 112 -5.86 -2.84 5.30
N ASP A 113 -6.13 -4.00 5.91
CA ASP A 113 -5.25 -4.60 6.92
C ASP A 113 -3.88 -4.99 6.33
N LYS A 114 -3.85 -5.46 5.08
CA LYS A 114 -2.60 -5.83 4.41
C LYS A 114 -1.78 -4.60 4.02
N ILE A 115 -2.43 -3.54 3.55
CA ILE A 115 -1.75 -2.27 3.26
C ILE A 115 -1.18 -1.69 4.57
N ALA A 116 -1.98 -1.68 5.65
CA ALA A 116 -1.52 -1.20 6.95
C ALA A 116 -0.33 -1.99 7.48
N ALA A 117 -0.42 -3.34 7.47
CA ALA A 117 0.66 -4.21 7.93
C ALA A 117 1.93 -4.07 7.08
N GLY A 118 1.79 -4.00 5.75
CA GLY A 118 2.92 -3.79 4.85
C GLY A 118 3.58 -2.43 5.05
N ALA A 119 2.80 -1.37 5.24
CA ALA A 119 3.33 -0.03 5.50
C ALA A 119 4.07 0.03 6.84
N LYS A 120 3.47 -0.53 7.90
CA LYS A 120 4.12 -0.69 9.21
C LYS A 120 5.47 -1.39 9.12
N GLU A 121 5.54 -2.48 8.34
CA GLU A 121 6.77 -3.23 8.15
C GLU A 121 7.81 -2.42 7.36
N ALA A 122 7.42 -1.76 6.27
CA ALA A 122 8.31 -0.92 5.47
C ALA A 122 8.90 0.24 6.29
N ALA A 123 8.11 0.85 7.18
CA ALA A 123 8.54 1.94 8.05
C ALA A 123 9.74 1.56 8.94
N LYS A 124 9.84 0.30 9.37
CA LYS A 124 10.98 -0.19 10.18
C LYS A 124 12.30 -0.13 9.41
N GLY A 125 12.25 -0.22 8.08
CA GLY A 125 13.45 -0.14 7.25
C GLY A 125 13.88 1.29 6.95
N ALA A 126 12.95 2.21 6.73
CA ALA A 126 13.28 3.60 6.44
C ALA A 126 13.52 4.41 7.73
N THR A 127 14.71 4.26 8.32
CA THR A 127 15.09 4.91 9.58
C THR A 127 16.41 5.66 9.47
N GLY A 128 16.59 6.64 10.36
CA GLY A 128 17.81 7.43 10.48
C GLY A 128 17.68 8.83 9.88
N GLU A 129 18.59 9.70 10.33
CA GLU A 129 18.61 11.13 9.98
C GLU A 129 19.39 11.41 8.69
N ASP A 130 20.07 10.40 8.15
CA ASP A 130 20.70 10.49 6.84
C ASP A 130 19.64 10.82 5.78
N LYS A 131 20.04 11.68 4.85
CA LYS A 131 19.24 12.04 3.68
C LYS A 131 19.17 10.83 2.72
N ILE A 132 18.13 10.77 1.89
CA ILE A 132 18.02 9.70 0.86
C ILE A 132 19.08 9.87 -0.22
N GLY A 133 19.38 11.13 -0.56
CA GLY A 133 20.63 11.55 -1.20
C GLY A 133 21.52 12.21 -0.14
N GLY A 134 22.27 13.24 -0.51
CA GLY A 134 23.13 13.96 0.43
C GLY A 134 24.61 13.63 0.30
N ALA A 135 25.04 13.13 -0.86
CA ALA A 135 26.44 13.13 -1.22
C ALA A 135 26.99 14.57 -1.19
N PRO A 136 28.08 14.85 -0.43
CA PRO A 136 28.70 16.16 -0.38
C PRO A 136 29.59 16.41 -1.60
N THR A 137 29.85 17.68 -1.91
CA THR A 137 30.77 18.09 -2.99
C THR A 137 32.24 17.74 -2.72
N THR A 138 32.57 17.43 -1.46
CA THR A 138 33.90 16.92 -1.04
C THR A 138 34.12 15.45 -1.38
N GLY A 139 33.12 14.80 -1.99
CA GLY A 139 33.13 13.39 -2.36
C GLY A 139 32.89 12.47 -1.16
N GLN A 140 32.42 11.26 -1.45
CA GLN A 140 31.97 10.33 -0.43
C GLN A 140 32.15 8.88 -0.87
N ASP A 141 32.54 8.02 0.07
CA ASP A 141 32.48 6.56 -0.09
C ASP A 141 31.04 6.05 -0.01
N PRO A 142 30.68 5.04 -0.82
CA PRO A 142 29.42 4.35 -0.64
C PRO A 142 29.44 3.57 0.67
N ALA A 143 28.26 3.40 1.27
CA ALA A 143 28.05 2.53 2.42
C ALA A 143 26.88 1.60 2.13
N PRO A 144 27.00 0.29 2.42
CA PRO A 144 25.90 -0.64 2.23
C PRO A 144 24.69 -0.21 3.07
N ALA A 145 23.49 -0.41 2.53
CA ALA A 145 22.28 -0.29 3.33
C ALA A 145 22.18 -1.47 4.31
N ASP A 146 21.83 -1.20 5.56
CA ASP A 146 21.64 -2.23 6.58
C ASP A 146 20.70 -3.34 6.09
N ALA A 147 21.16 -4.59 6.17
CA ALA A 147 20.43 -5.74 5.62
C ALA A 147 19.03 -5.91 6.25
N THR A 148 18.89 -5.68 7.55
CA THR A 148 17.61 -5.78 8.27
C THR A 148 16.62 -4.72 7.76
N SER A 149 17.11 -3.50 7.57
CA SER A 149 16.36 -2.38 7.02
C SER A 149 15.91 -2.64 5.59
N VAL A 150 16.81 -3.13 4.72
CA VAL A 150 16.47 -3.53 3.34
C VAL A 150 15.38 -4.60 3.34
N ASN A 151 15.52 -5.65 4.16
CA ASN A 151 14.53 -6.72 4.24
C ASN A 151 13.16 -6.23 4.71
N SER A 152 13.12 -5.30 5.67
CA SER A 152 11.87 -4.70 6.15
C SER A 152 11.15 -3.91 5.04
N LEU A 153 11.89 -3.11 4.28
CA LEU A 153 11.35 -2.40 3.11
C LEU A 153 10.84 -3.38 2.04
N VAL A 154 11.62 -4.41 1.71
CA VAL A 154 11.22 -5.44 0.72
C VAL A 154 9.94 -6.14 1.17
N LYS A 155 9.86 -6.63 2.42
CA LYS A 155 8.69 -7.32 2.96
C LYS A 155 7.45 -6.44 2.99
N GLY A 156 7.62 -5.21 3.48
CA GLY A 156 6.53 -4.26 3.59
C GLY A 156 5.96 -3.87 2.22
N ILE A 157 6.83 -3.45 1.30
CA ILE A 157 6.43 -3.09 -0.07
C ILE A 157 5.84 -4.29 -0.80
N LYS A 158 6.42 -5.50 -0.66
CA LYS A 158 5.87 -6.73 -1.25
C LYS A 158 4.45 -7.01 -0.78
N THR A 159 4.17 -6.84 0.51
CA THR A 159 2.84 -7.05 1.09
C THR A 159 1.82 -6.07 0.51
N ILE A 160 2.18 -4.79 0.38
CA ILE A 160 1.31 -3.79 -0.25
C ILE A 160 1.10 -4.11 -1.73
N VAL A 161 2.18 -4.34 -2.47
CA VAL A 161 2.15 -4.66 -3.92
C VAL A 161 1.25 -5.87 -4.22
N GLY A 162 1.23 -6.86 -3.33
CA GLY A 162 0.38 -8.05 -3.47
C GLY A 162 -1.14 -7.77 -3.45
N VAL A 163 -1.57 -6.58 -3.02
CA VAL A 163 -2.99 -6.19 -3.06
C VAL A 163 -3.27 -4.97 -3.93
N VAL A 164 -2.25 -4.15 -4.24
CA VAL A 164 -2.45 -2.92 -5.01
C VAL A 164 -2.07 -2.99 -6.48
N LEU A 165 -1.20 -3.94 -6.88
CA LEU A 165 -0.84 -4.14 -8.29
C LEU A 165 -1.35 -5.48 -8.80
N LYS A 166 -1.88 -5.49 -10.02
CA LYS A 166 -2.28 -6.73 -10.70
C LYS A 166 -1.06 -7.54 -11.12
N ASP A 167 -1.22 -8.83 -11.40
CA ASP A 167 -0.11 -9.70 -11.81
C ASP A 167 0.54 -9.29 -13.14
N ASN A 168 -0.25 -8.73 -14.05
CA ASN A 168 0.19 -8.23 -15.35
C ASN A 168 0.57 -6.74 -15.34
N GLU A 169 0.54 -6.08 -14.18
CA GLU A 169 0.91 -4.68 -14.03
C GLU A 169 2.38 -4.54 -13.63
N GLY A 170 3.18 -3.99 -14.54
CA GLY A 170 4.64 -3.88 -14.39
C GLY A 170 5.38 -5.19 -14.66
N ASN A 171 6.68 -5.08 -14.90
CA ASN A 171 7.59 -6.17 -15.21
C ASN A 171 8.88 -6.03 -14.39
N ALA A 172 9.05 -6.92 -13.42
CA ALA A 172 10.19 -6.96 -12.51
C ALA A 172 11.57 -7.07 -13.21
N THR A 173 11.60 -7.56 -14.45
CA THR A 173 12.82 -7.72 -15.24
C THR A 173 12.85 -6.79 -16.44
N ALA A 174 12.06 -5.71 -16.43
CA ALA A 174 12.07 -4.73 -17.51
C ALA A 174 13.47 -4.16 -17.72
N THR A 175 13.88 -4.13 -18.98
CA THR A 175 15.18 -3.61 -19.40
C THR A 175 15.03 -3.05 -20.82
N LYS A 176 15.59 -1.87 -21.07
CA LYS A 176 15.54 -1.16 -22.36
C LYS A 176 16.84 -0.43 -22.69
N THR A 177 17.65 -0.07 -21.70
CA THR A 177 18.95 0.60 -21.91
C THR A 177 20.01 -0.36 -22.47
N ALA A 178 21.15 0.15 -22.90
CA ALA A 178 22.29 -0.65 -23.37
C ALA A 178 22.94 -1.47 -22.24
N GLU A 179 23.54 -2.62 -22.56
CA GLU A 179 24.15 -3.49 -21.54
C GLU A 179 25.34 -2.87 -20.83
N ASP A 180 26.23 -2.21 -21.58
CA ASP A 180 27.43 -1.58 -21.03
C ASP A 180 27.09 -0.42 -20.07
N ASP A 181 26.01 0.32 -20.35
CA ASP A 181 25.55 1.38 -19.46
C ASP A 181 25.07 0.81 -18.12
N LYS A 182 24.30 -0.27 -18.13
CA LYS A 182 23.79 -0.91 -16.91
C LYS A 182 24.92 -1.45 -16.03
N LYS A 183 25.92 -2.05 -16.68
CA LYS A 183 27.09 -2.62 -16.03
C LYS A 183 27.84 -1.57 -15.21
N ASP A 184 28.12 -0.42 -15.81
CA ASP A 184 28.91 0.66 -15.20
C ASP A 184 28.22 1.39 -14.05
N ILE A 185 26.89 1.25 -13.90
CA ILE A 185 26.16 1.80 -12.73
C ILE A 185 26.70 1.24 -11.41
N GLY A 186 27.33 0.06 -11.43
CA GLY A 186 27.96 -0.55 -10.26
C GLY A 186 29.04 0.32 -9.60
N LYS A 187 29.63 1.27 -10.33
CA LYS A 187 30.56 2.27 -9.79
C LYS A 187 29.96 3.18 -8.70
N LEU A 188 28.63 3.37 -8.67
CA LEU A 188 27.95 4.07 -7.58
C LEU A 188 28.06 3.35 -6.23
N PHE A 189 28.52 2.09 -6.22
CA PHE A 189 28.61 1.22 -5.05
C PHE A 189 30.06 0.84 -4.71
N GLU A 190 31.03 1.22 -5.55
CA GLU A 190 32.43 0.76 -5.47
C GLU A 190 33.24 1.51 -4.40
N LYS A 191 33.52 2.80 -4.63
CA LYS A 191 34.39 3.62 -3.77
C LYS A 191 34.19 5.12 -4.04
N LYS A 192 34.72 5.96 -3.15
CA LYS A 192 34.83 7.40 -3.39
C LYS A 192 35.44 7.69 -4.77
N ASP A 193 34.95 8.75 -5.42
CA ASP A 193 35.34 9.16 -6.78
C ASP A 193 34.86 8.28 -7.95
N SER A 194 34.32 7.08 -7.70
CA SER A 194 33.68 6.27 -8.75
C SER A 194 32.29 6.80 -9.15
N GLY A 195 31.60 7.52 -8.26
CA GLY A 195 30.31 8.12 -8.56
C GLY A 195 30.44 9.45 -9.28
N THR A 196 30.60 9.41 -10.61
CA THR A 196 30.69 10.61 -11.45
C THR A 196 29.35 11.00 -12.07
N GLU A 197 29.29 12.18 -12.70
CA GLU A 197 28.15 12.62 -13.51
C GLU A 197 27.77 11.59 -14.58
N ALA A 198 28.74 10.93 -15.21
CA ALA A 198 28.48 9.95 -16.27
C ALA A 198 27.79 8.68 -15.74
N GLU A 199 28.28 8.14 -14.62
CA GLU A 199 27.65 6.98 -13.96
C GLU A 199 26.26 7.32 -13.41
N ALA A 200 26.09 8.50 -12.84
CA ALA A 200 24.79 8.98 -12.40
C ALA A 200 23.81 9.16 -13.57
N ALA A 201 24.28 9.64 -14.73
CA ALA A 201 23.47 9.75 -15.95
C ALA A 201 23.01 8.37 -16.45
N LYS A 202 23.87 7.35 -16.43
CA LYS A 202 23.50 5.95 -16.75
C LYS A 202 22.43 5.42 -15.80
N ALA A 203 22.59 5.66 -14.49
CA ALA A 203 21.59 5.27 -13.49
C ALA A 203 20.24 5.96 -13.72
N ASN A 204 20.25 7.27 -14.01
CA ASN A 204 19.03 8.02 -14.34
C ASN A 204 18.39 7.52 -15.65
N ALA A 205 19.17 7.11 -16.64
CA ALA A 205 18.65 6.50 -17.87
C ALA A 205 17.91 5.19 -17.57
N SER A 206 18.47 4.30 -16.73
CA SER A 206 17.79 3.09 -16.26
C SER A 206 16.49 3.40 -15.51
N ILE A 207 16.53 4.35 -14.57
CA ILE A 207 15.34 4.80 -13.81
C ILE A 207 14.29 5.38 -14.75
N GLY A 208 14.69 6.17 -15.74
CA GLY A 208 13.81 6.78 -16.75
C GLY A 208 13.19 5.77 -17.70
N ALA A 209 13.90 4.70 -18.04
CA ALA A 209 13.47 3.68 -18.99
C ALA A 209 12.33 2.77 -18.49
N VAL A 210 12.23 2.58 -17.17
CA VAL A 210 11.21 1.71 -16.54
C VAL A 210 10.06 2.50 -15.96
N THR A 211 8.94 1.86 -15.68
CA THR A 211 7.82 2.45 -14.93
C THR A 211 8.04 2.27 -13.43
N GLY A 212 7.32 3.02 -12.59
CA GLY A 212 7.37 2.76 -11.15
C GLY A 212 6.74 1.42 -10.76
N ALA A 213 5.80 0.89 -11.56
CA ALA A 213 5.25 -0.45 -11.37
C ALA A 213 6.30 -1.53 -11.63
N ASP A 214 7.17 -1.35 -12.63
CA ASP A 214 8.33 -2.23 -12.86
C ASP A 214 9.26 -2.25 -11.64
N ILE A 215 9.54 -1.07 -11.07
CA ILE A 215 10.37 -0.94 -9.86
C ILE A 215 9.72 -1.64 -8.66
N LEU A 216 8.44 -1.38 -8.40
CA LEU A 216 7.69 -2.02 -7.31
C LEU A 216 7.62 -3.54 -7.49
N LYS A 217 7.41 -4.03 -8.71
CA LYS A 217 7.45 -5.48 -9.00
C LYS A 217 8.85 -6.04 -8.78
N ALA A 218 9.91 -5.35 -9.18
CA ALA A 218 11.29 -5.77 -8.91
C ALA A 218 11.58 -5.86 -7.40
N ILE A 219 11.14 -4.88 -6.60
CA ILE A 219 11.22 -4.94 -5.13
C ILE A 219 10.44 -6.15 -4.60
N SER A 220 9.19 -6.34 -5.06
CA SER A 220 8.33 -7.43 -4.56
C SER A 220 8.83 -8.84 -4.88
N LYS A 221 9.59 -8.99 -5.97
CA LYS A 221 10.21 -10.26 -6.39
C LYS A 221 11.63 -10.44 -5.84
N SER A 222 12.20 -9.41 -5.22
CA SER A 222 13.51 -9.49 -4.60
C SER A 222 13.48 -10.50 -3.45
N GLY A 223 14.58 -11.24 -3.29
CA GLY A 223 14.83 -12.02 -2.09
C GLY A 223 15.20 -11.13 -0.90
N GLU A 224 15.44 -11.79 0.23
CA GLU A 224 16.04 -11.17 1.41
C GLU A 224 17.56 -11.24 1.31
N THR A 225 18.24 -10.26 1.91
CA THR A 225 19.69 -10.29 2.09
C THR A 225 20.04 -10.74 3.52
N ALA A 226 20.98 -11.67 3.65
CA ALA A 226 21.38 -12.20 4.95
C ALA A 226 22.25 -11.20 5.74
N ASP A 227 23.12 -10.49 5.02
CA ASP A 227 24.11 -9.57 5.56
C ASP A 227 24.61 -8.61 4.47
N ASN A 228 25.57 -7.78 4.82
CA ASN A 228 26.23 -6.84 3.91
C ASN A 228 27.59 -7.37 3.41
N SER A 229 27.77 -8.68 3.25
CA SER A 229 29.07 -9.27 2.89
C SER A 229 29.38 -9.27 1.39
N LYS A 230 28.34 -9.26 0.54
CA LYS A 230 28.47 -9.40 -0.92
C LYS A 230 28.80 -8.08 -1.59
N ASN A 231 29.68 -8.12 -2.59
CA ASN A 231 29.96 -6.96 -3.43
C ASN A 231 28.95 -6.83 -4.58
N ILE A 232 29.00 -5.71 -5.31
CA ILE A 232 28.01 -5.40 -6.34
C ILE A 232 27.99 -6.39 -7.52
N GLU A 233 29.11 -7.05 -7.82
CA GLU A 233 29.18 -8.06 -8.89
C GLU A 233 28.47 -9.37 -8.51
N GLU A 234 28.18 -9.59 -7.23
CA GLU A 234 27.49 -10.79 -6.73
C GLU A 234 25.98 -10.57 -6.55
N ALA A 235 25.51 -9.34 -6.81
CA ALA A 235 24.11 -9.00 -6.68
C ALA A 235 23.27 -9.72 -7.75
N LYS A 236 22.10 -10.20 -7.35
CA LYS A 236 21.15 -10.94 -8.20
C LYS A 236 19.77 -10.31 -8.26
N ASP A 237 19.48 -9.38 -7.35
CA ASP A 237 18.18 -8.74 -7.18
C ASP A 237 18.34 -7.36 -6.52
N ALA A 238 17.21 -6.66 -6.31
CA ALA A 238 17.21 -5.31 -5.78
C ALA A 238 17.78 -5.22 -4.35
N ALA A 239 17.45 -6.19 -3.49
CA ALA A 239 17.93 -6.24 -2.11
C ALA A 239 19.45 -6.44 -2.03
N SER A 240 20.00 -7.33 -2.86
CA SER A 240 21.44 -7.57 -2.94
C SER A 240 22.20 -6.40 -3.57
N ILE A 241 21.62 -5.66 -4.51
CA ILE A 241 22.18 -4.38 -4.97
C ILE A 241 22.22 -3.37 -3.81
N ALA A 242 21.11 -3.22 -3.08
CA ALA A 242 21.00 -2.22 -2.02
C ALA A 242 21.99 -2.46 -0.88
N SER A 243 22.14 -3.72 -0.49
CA SER A 243 23.00 -4.19 0.61
C SER A 243 24.47 -4.42 0.22
N ALA A 244 24.82 -4.26 -1.07
CA ALA A 244 26.18 -4.52 -1.55
C ALA A 244 27.24 -3.69 -0.81
N LYS A 245 28.29 -4.35 -0.30
CA LYS A 245 29.40 -3.65 0.36
C LYS A 245 30.22 -2.82 -0.61
N LYS A 246 30.89 -1.81 -0.05
CA LYS A 246 32.02 -1.16 -0.69
C LYS A 246 33.13 -2.19 -0.90
N GLU A 247 33.60 -2.33 -2.14
CA GLU A 247 34.77 -3.15 -2.48
C GLU A 247 35.46 -2.53 -3.71
N ASP A 248 36.71 -2.12 -3.54
CA ASP A 248 37.48 -1.47 -4.60
C ASP A 248 37.65 -2.41 -5.81
N ASN A 249 37.55 -1.86 -7.02
CA ASN A 249 37.60 -2.59 -8.30
C ASN A 249 36.43 -3.55 -8.57
N LYS A 250 35.43 -3.61 -7.68
CA LYS A 250 34.14 -4.29 -7.91
C LYS A 250 33.09 -3.28 -8.31
N LYS A 251 32.95 -3.07 -9.62
CA LYS A 251 32.24 -1.92 -10.19
C LYS A 251 31.21 -2.27 -11.25
N GLU A 252 30.98 -3.56 -11.49
CA GLU A 252 30.16 -4.05 -12.57
C GLU A 252 28.89 -4.73 -12.03
N ILE A 253 27.72 -4.36 -12.55
CA ILE A 253 26.49 -5.13 -12.33
C ILE A 253 26.43 -6.27 -13.35
N LYS A 254 26.34 -7.52 -12.87
CA LYS A 254 26.32 -8.74 -13.69
C LYS A 254 24.92 -9.17 -14.10
N ASP A 255 24.84 -10.13 -15.04
CA ASP A 255 23.67 -10.44 -15.87
C ASP A 255 22.37 -10.67 -15.09
N GLU A 256 22.41 -11.28 -13.92
CA GLU A 256 21.22 -11.52 -13.09
C GLU A 256 20.58 -10.19 -12.61
N ALA A 257 21.41 -9.27 -12.13
CA ALA A 257 20.98 -7.96 -11.63
C ALA A 257 20.96 -6.86 -12.72
N LYS A 258 21.52 -7.13 -13.91
CA LYS A 258 21.69 -6.18 -15.04
C LYS A 258 20.37 -5.94 -15.80
N LYS A 259 19.32 -5.56 -15.09
CA LYS A 259 18.01 -5.16 -15.62
C LYS A 259 17.65 -3.78 -15.07
N ASP A 260 17.14 -2.88 -15.91
CA ASP A 260 16.83 -1.50 -15.49
C ASP A 260 15.88 -1.45 -14.28
N ALA A 261 14.88 -2.32 -14.23
CA ALA A 261 13.92 -2.36 -13.12
C ALA A 261 14.58 -2.81 -11.80
N VAL A 262 15.47 -3.81 -11.87
CA VAL A 262 16.20 -4.34 -10.71
C VAL A 262 17.21 -3.31 -10.20
N ILE A 263 17.92 -2.63 -11.10
CA ILE A 263 18.87 -1.57 -10.78
C ILE A 263 18.14 -0.37 -10.12
N ALA A 264 17.07 0.11 -10.74
CA ALA A 264 16.29 1.22 -10.19
C ALA A 264 15.68 0.86 -8.82
N ALA A 265 15.21 -0.37 -8.64
CA ALA A 265 14.74 -0.88 -7.35
C ALA A 265 15.86 -0.95 -6.30
N GLY A 266 17.04 -1.44 -6.67
CA GLY A 266 18.19 -1.50 -5.76
C GLY A 266 18.68 -0.12 -5.33
N ILE A 267 18.68 0.86 -6.24
CA ILE A 267 18.97 2.26 -5.94
C ILE A 267 17.90 2.82 -4.99
N ALA A 268 16.61 2.63 -5.28
CA ALA A 268 15.54 3.11 -4.41
C ALA A 268 15.64 2.52 -3.00
N LEU A 269 15.86 1.20 -2.89
CA LEU A 269 16.04 0.52 -1.61
C LEU A 269 17.26 1.06 -0.85
N ARG A 270 18.41 1.23 -1.51
CA ARG A 270 19.62 1.76 -0.84
C ARG A 270 19.42 3.18 -0.34
N ALA A 271 18.72 4.02 -1.11
CA ALA A 271 18.43 5.40 -0.75
C ALA A 271 17.45 5.49 0.44
N MET A 272 16.45 4.62 0.53
CA MET A 272 15.47 4.62 1.63
C MET A 272 16.00 3.93 2.89
N ALA A 273 16.73 2.83 2.73
CA ALA A 273 17.19 1.98 3.82
C ALA A 273 18.26 2.65 4.67
N LYS A 274 18.27 2.32 5.95
CA LYS A 274 19.23 2.79 6.95
C LYS A 274 20.67 2.57 6.45
N ASP A 275 21.54 3.55 6.72
CA ASP A 275 22.99 3.57 6.41
C ASP A 275 23.38 3.58 4.91
N GLY A 276 22.46 3.24 4.00
CA GLY A 276 22.73 3.16 2.56
C GLY A 276 23.18 4.49 1.94
N LYS A 277 24.35 4.47 1.31
CA LYS A 277 24.99 5.64 0.68
C LYS A 277 25.57 5.28 -0.67
N PHE A 278 25.61 6.26 -1.57
CA PHE A 278 26.23 6.14 -2.89
C PHE A 278 27.60 6.81 -2.90
N ALA A 279 28.47 6.32 -3.77
CA ALA A 279 29.73 6.95 -4.09
C ALA A 279 29.47 8.31 -4.75
N ALA A 280 30.32 9.29 -4.44
CA ALA A 280 30.35 10.55 -5.17
C ALA A 280 31.78 11.07 -5.31
N LYS A 281 32.04 11.71 -6.44
CA LYS A 281 33.33 12.30 -6.75
C LYS A 281 33.60 13.61 -6.04
N SER A 282 34.83 13.72 -5.55
CA SER A 282 35.36 14.88 -4.86
C SER A 282 35.67 16.00 -5.82
N ASN A 283 35.48 17.24 -5.35
CA ASN A 283 35.86 18.45 -6.09
C ASN A 283 35.15 18.56 -7.45
N GLU A 284 34.00 17.90 -7.60
CA GLU A 284 33.17 17.95 -8.78
C GLU A 284 31.70 18.06 -8.37
N GLU A 285 31.24 19.29 -8.22
CA GLU A 285 29.89 19.59 -7.71
C GLU A 285 28.77 18.90 -8.52
N LYS A 286 28.93 18.83 -9.85
CA LYS A 286 27.99 18.14 -10.74
C LYS A 286 27.80 16.67 -10.40
N SER A 287 28.88 15.98 -10.01
CA SER A 287 28.81 14.57 -9.64
C SER A 287 27.97 14.37 -8.38
N ALA A 288 28.17 15.19 -7.34
CA ALA A 288 27.36 15.12 -6.12
C ALA A 288 25.87 15.39 -6.42
N HIS A 289 25.56 16.43 -7.20
CA HIS A 289 24.18 16.74 -7.58
C HIS A 289 23.53 15.65 -8.43
N ALA A 290 24.27 15.05 -9.37
CA ALA A 290 23.77 13.99 -10.22
C ALA A 290 23.45 12.72 -9.41
N VAL A 291 24.33 12.31 -8.50
CA VAL A 291 24.10 11.15 -7.60
C VAL A 291 22.92 11.40 -6.66
N ASN A 292 22.80 12.62 -6.13
CA ASN A 292 21.66 13.03 -5.32
C ASN A 292 20.34 12.98 -6.12
N GLY A 293 20.38 13.38 -7.40
CA GLY A 293 19.27 13.27 -8.34
C GLY A 293 18.87 11.83 -8.63
N VAL A 294 19.83 10.91 -8.74
CA VAL A 294 19.56 9.46 -8.91
C VAL A 294 18.75 8.91 -7.73
N ALA A 295 19.19 9.20 -6.50
CA ALA A 295 18.48 8.77 -5.29
C ALA A 295 17.05 9.34 -5.24
N ALA A 296 16.90 10.65 -5.42
CA ALA A 296 15.60 11.31 -5.38
C ALA A 296 14.65 10.78 -6.47
N SER A 297 15.15 10.57 -7.69
CA SER A 297 14.36 10.06 -8.82
C SER A 297 13.88 8.63 -8.59
N ALA A 298 14.75 7.74 -8.11
CA ALA A 298 14.40 6.36 -7.83
C ALA A 298 13.36 6.25 -6.70
N VAL A 299 13.58 6.94 -5.58
CA VAL A 299 12.66 6.93 -4.44
C VAL A 299 11.34 7.60 -4.80
N GLY A 300 11.38 8.80 -5.38
CA GLY A 300 10.20 9.55 -5.77
C GLY A 300 9.30 8.76 -6.73
N LYS A 301 9.88 8.11 -7.75
CA LYS A 301 9.14 7.27 -8.70
C LYS A 301 8.53 6.04 -8.03
N THR A 302 9.25 5.41 -7.11
CA THR A 302 8.77 4.23 -6.36
C THR A 302 7.58 4.60 -5.47
N LEU A 303 7.74 5.61 -4.60
CA LEU A 303 6.72 5.99 -3.62
C LEU A 303 5.49 6.66 -4.26
N SER A 304 5.70 7.50 -5.29
CA SER A 304 4.58 8.09 -6.02
C SER A 304 3.72 7.02 -6.70
N THR A 305 4.34 5.99 -7.26
CA THR A 305 3.58 4.89 -7.88
C THR A 305 2.88 4.05 -6.82
N LEU A 306 3.54 3.78 -5.69
CA LEU A 306 2.95 3.02 -4.59
C LEU A 306 1.70 3.71 -4.04
N ILE A 307 1.76 5.03 -3.84
CA ILE A 307 0.60 5.76 -3.30
C ILE A 307 -0.56 5.81 -4.27
N ILE A 308 -0.28 5.98 -5.57
CA ILE A 308 -1.31 5.98 -6.61
C ILE A 308 -2.00 4.62 -6.65
N ALA A 309 -1.23 3.53 -6.59
CA ALA A 309 -1.78 2.18 -6.55
C ALA A 309 -2.65 1.97 -5.30
N ILE A 310 -2.18 2.37 -4.10
CA ILE A 310 -2.98 2.31 -2.86
C ILE A 310 -4.29 3.09 -3.02
N ARG A 311 -4.26 4.33 -3.52
CA ARG A 311 -5.47 5.14 -3.74
C ARG A 311 -6.46 4.44 -4.67
N ASN A 312 -5.99 4.01 -5.84
CA ASN A 312 -6.85 3.33 -6.82
C ASN A 312 -7.51 2.07 -6.24
N THR A 313 -6.77 1.29 -5.43
CA THR A 313 -7.30 0.08 -4.78
C THR A 313 -8.32 0.41 -3.71
N VAL A 314 -8.07 1.42 -2.86
CA VAL A 314 -9.00 1.83 -1.81
C VAL A 314 -10.27 2.43 -2.41
N ASP A 315 -10.13 3.30 -3.41
CA ASP A 315 -11.25 3.89 -4.15
C ASP A 315 -12.13 2.81 -4.80
N SER A 316 -11.50 1.80 -5.40
CA SER A 316 -12.21 0.66 -6.00
C SER A 316 -12.99 -0.13 -4.93
N GLY A 317 -12.40 -0.39 -3.77
CA GLY A 317 -13.07 -1.10 -2.68
C GLY A 317 -14.24 -0.32 -2.09
N LEU A 318 -14.08 1.00 -1.89
CA LEU A 318 -15.17 1.88 -1.46
C LEU A 318 -16.30 1.93 -2.49
N LYS A 319 -15.97 1.92 -3.78
CA LYS A 319 -16.97 1.81 -4.86
C LYS A 319 -17.75 0.49 -4.77
N THR A 320 -17.07 -0.64 -4.56
CA THR A 320 -17.73 -1.95 -4.39
C THR A 320 -18.66 -1.97 -3.18
N ILE A 321 -18.30 -1.32 -2.07
CA ILE A 321 -19.19 -1.16 -0.90
C ILE A 321 -20.46 -0.37 -1.29
N ASN A 322 -20.30 0.72 -2.05
CA ASN A 322 -21.43 1.52 -2.50
C ASN A 322 -22.34 0.76 -3.47
N GLU A 323 -21.76 -0.03 -4.39
CA GLU A 323 -22.51 -0.93 -5.27
C GLU A 323 -23.29 -1.98 -4.47
N ALA A 324 -22.70 -2.54 -3.41
CA ALA A 324 -23.40 -3.46 -2.52
C ALA A 324 -24.58 -2.76 -1.82
N LEU A 325 -24.38 -1.56 -1.29
CA LEU A 325 -25.42 -0.75 -0.65
C LEU A 325 -26.60 -0.46 -1.60
N ALA A 326 -26.32 -0.12 -2.85
CA ALA A 326 -27.35 0.17 -3.85
C ALA A 326 -28.26 -1.02 -4.19
N THR A 327 -27.82 -2.24 -3.87
CA THR A 327 -28.60 -3.47 -4.11
C THR A 327 -29.40 -3.95 -2.90
N VAL A 328 -29.24 -3.30 -1.74
CA VAL A 328 -29.94 -3.66 -0.51
C VAL A 328 -31.42 -3.35 -0.63
N LYS A 329 -32.25 -4.28 -0.17
CA LYS A 329 -33.70 -4.16 -0.05
C LYS A 329 -34.15 -4.18 1.39
N GLN A 330 -35.40 -3.78 1.62
CA GLN A 330 -35.99 -3.77 2.96
C GLN A 330 -36.00 -5.16 3.61
N GLU A 331 -36.22 -6.21 2.83
CA GLU A 331 -36.17 -7.61 3.29
C GLU A 331 -34.78 -8.11 3.72
N ASP A 332 -33.70 -7.43 3.29
CA ASP A 332 -32.32 -7.82 3.61
C ASP A 332 -31.88 -7.35 5.01
N LYS A 333 -32.76 -6.63 5.73
CA LYS A 333 -32.46 -6.14 7.08
C LYS A 333 -32.43 -7.33 8.04
N SER A 334 -31.25 -7.60 8.61
CA SER A 334 -31.09 -8.68 9.59
C SER A 334 -31.98 -8.42 10.80
N SER A 335 -32.73 -9.44 11.21
CA SER A 335 -33.43 -9.46 12.48
C SER A 335 -32.44 -9.90 13.55
N GLU A 336 -31.55 -9.00 13.97
CA GLU A 336 -30.84 -9.21 15.23
C GLU A 336 -31.87 -9.17 16.37
N VAL A 337 -32.42 -10.35 16.67
CA VAL A 337 -33.10 -10.64 17.93
C VAL A 337 -32.02 -10.52 19.00
N THR A 338 -31.98 -9.39 19.69
CA THR A 338 -31.38 -9.28 21.01
C THR A 338 -32.02 -10.36 21.88
N LYS A 339 -31.38 -11.53 21.98
CA LYS A 339 -31.67 -12.50 23.04
C LYS A 339 -31.18 -11.91 24.35
N THR A 340 -31.97 -11.01 24.92
CA THR A 340 -31.95 -10.76 26.35
C THR A 340 -32.61 -12.00 26.97
N GLU A 341 -31.80 -12.89 27.54
CA GLU A 341 -32.30 -13.99 28.37
C GLU A 341 -33.04 -13.42 29.59
N GLU A 342 -34.35 -13.22 29.49
CA GLU A 342 -35.23 -13.20 30.65
C GLU A 342 -35.32 -14.64 31.19
N VAL A 343 -34.44 -14.99 32.11
CA VAL A 343 -34.66 -16.15 33.00
C VAL A 343 -35.82 -15.78 33.94
N ARG A 344 -37.06 -16.05 33.50
CA ARG A 344 -38.20 -16.18 34.41
C ARG A 344 -38.23 -17.60 34.95
N THR A 345 -37.61 -17.82 36.11
CA THR A 345 -37.97 -18.98 36.94
C THR A 345 -39.27 -18.67 37.68
N ASN A 346 -40.38 -19.07 37.07
CA ASN A 346 -41.61 -19.39 37.79
C ASN A 346 -41.37 -20.68 38.58
N VAL A 347 -41.37 -20.61 39.91
CA VAL A 347 -41.76 -21.75 40.76
C VAL A 347 -42.71 -21.23 41.84
N LYS A 348 -43.99 -21.54 41.68
CA LYS A 348 -44.99 -21.62 42.74
C LYS A 348 -45.65 -22.99 42.63
N SER A 349 -45.33 -23.85 43.58
CA SER A 349 -46.21 -24.85 44.21
C SER A 349 -45.41 -25.53 45.30
#